data_AF-A0AAX0PZH6-F1
#
_entry.id   AF-A0AAX0PZH6-F1
#
_cell.length_a   1.000
_cell.length_b   1.000
_cell.length_c   1.000
_cell.angle_alpha   90.00
_cell.angle_beta   90.00
_cell.angle_gamma   90.00
#
_symmetry.space_group_name_H-M   'P 1'
#
loop_
_entity.id
_entity.type
_entity.pdbx_description
1 polymer ?
#
loop_
_entity_poly.entity_id
_entity_poly.type
_entity_poly.pdbx_seq_one_letter_code
_entity_poly.pdbx_strand_id
1 'polypeptide(L)'
;MMGFITIPQIKVNDIPIYHGDSEKILGLGVGHVPQSSLPIGGINSHAVLPAHSGRVNDTLFTNLDKLKNGDIFYLHVLNLTLKYKINDIRIVAPNQVSSLSIEKGRDLVTLVTCYPTGINNKRLLVTGERTALSKVTPQEDIQRNQFGYNFWVMFGSAFLMFLGLVYLLWLLFGRKRNLYHVAARKIEKPVLSDGQLVGDFGEGFYLTDSKKLAFQWLDEFAQKEKLNSEELFLNVYRLKRIKKLSRWIFKDKTENWQNYIKEKQGYGDEKHALVVGPAFTSDKKIMQYVLKTEEALGYIKYIKCLNINKLKKGGGIIDKK
;
A
#
# COMPACT_ATOMS: atom_id res chain seq x y z
N MET A 1 -54.72 6.62 -3.87
CA MET A 1 -53.60 5.67 -3.74
C MET A 1 -54.00 4.40 -4.50
N MET A 2 -53.08 3.81 -5.25
CA MET A 2 -53.34 2.65 -6.13
C MET A 2 -52.69 1.37 -5.63
N GLY A 3 -51.55 1.47 -4.94
CA GLY A 3 -50.78 0.33 -4.45
C GLY A 3 -49.41 0.76 -3.97
N PHE A 4 -48.45 -0.17 -3.97
CA PHE A 4 -47.07 0.06 -3.56
C PHE A 4 -46.10 -0.57 -4.57
N ILE A 5 -44.88 -0.03 -4.64
CA ILE A 5 -43.76 -0.62 -5.37
C ILE A 5 -42.62 -1.00 -4.44
N THR A 6 -42.05 -2.18 -4.69
CA THR A 6 -40.85 -2.68 -4.00
C THR A 6 -39.79 -3.08 -5.02
N ILE A 7 -38.57 -2.57 -4.86
CA ILE A 7 -37.40 -2.84 -5.71
C ILE A 7 -36.24 -3.29 -4.79
N PRO A 8 -36.10 -4.61 -4.55
CA PRO A 8 -35.17 -5.14 -3.55
C PRO A 8 -33.71 -4.69 -3.79
N GLN A 9 -33.26 -4.74 -5.04
CA GLN A 9 -31.87 -4.49 -5.43
C GLN A 9 -31.36 -3.10 -5.07
N ILE A 10 -32.26 -2.14 -4.89
CA ILE A 10 -31.93 -0.76 -4.51
C ILE A 10 -32.59 -0.33 -3.18
N LYS A 11 -33.10 -1.31 -2.42
CA LYS A 11 -33.73 -1.13 -1.10
C LYS A 11 -34.89 -0.14 -1.10
N VAL A 12 -35.64 -0.10 -2.19
CA VAL A 12 -36.93 0.59 -2.26
C VAL A 12 -37.98 -0.36 -1.74
N ASN A 13 -38.58 -0.05 -0.60
CA ASN A 13 -39.55 -0.94 0.06
C ASN A 13 -40.88 -0.20 0.20
N ASP A 14 -41.92 -0.76 -0.42
CA ASP A 14 -43.31 -0.38 -0.27
C ASP A 14 -43.58 1.13 -0.42
N ILE A 15 -43.03 1.74 -1.48
CA ILE A 15 -43.32 3.15 -1.78
C ILE A 15 -44.72 3.26 -2.38
N PRO A 16 -45.59 4.15 -1.85
CA PRO A 16 -46.92 4.40 -2.41
C PRO A 16 -46.93 4.76 -3.89
N ILE A 17 -47.87 4.18 -4.62
CA ILE A 17 -48.24 4.57 -5.98
C ILE A 17 -49.56 5.34 -5.93
N TYR A 18 -49.59 6.51 -6.53
CA TYR A 18 -50.76 7.38 -6.63
C TYR A 18 -51.14 7.60 -8.10
N HIS A 19 -52.43 7.87 -8.34
CA HIS A 19 -52.90 8.19 -9.69
C HIS A 19 -52.58 9.66 -10.01
N GLY A 20 -52.00 9.90 -11.18
CA GLY A 20 -51.55 11.22 -11.64
C GLY A 20 -50.03 11.40 -11.52
N ASP A 21 -49.53 12.42 -12.20
CA ASP A 21 -48.11 12.76 -12.36
C ASP A 21 -47.81 14.24 -12.04
N SER A 22 -48.77 14.93 -11.39
CA SER A 22 -48.56 16.30 -10.92
C SER A 22 -47.49 16.37 -9.82
N GLU A 23 -46.84 17.53 -9.68
CA GLU A 23 -45.81 17.76 -8.66
C GLU A 23 -46.30 17.44 -7.23
N LYS A 24 -47.57 17.72 -6.94
CA LYS A 24 -48.20 17.37 -5.66
C LYS A 24 -48.20 15.86 -5.43
N ILE A 25 -48.46 15.08 -6.47
CA ILE A 25 -48.51 13.61 -6.40
C ILE A 25 -47.10 13.03 -6.32
N LEU A 26 -46.18 13.49 -7.17
CA LEU A 26 -44.77 13.06 -7.13
C LEU A 26 -44.09 13.47 -5.81
N GLY A 27 -44.61 14.49 -5.13
CA GLY A 27 -44.20 14.89 -3.80
C GLY A 27 -44.56 13.89 -2.68
N LEU A 28 -45.52 12.99 -2.92
CA LEU A 28 -45.99 11.98 -1.96
C LEU A 28 -45.38 10.58 -2.21
N GLY A 29 -44.86 10.31 -3.39
CA GLY A 29 -44.34 8.99 -3.76
C GLY A 29 -44.24 8.80 -5.27
N VAL A 30 -44.64 7.62 -5.75
CA VAL A 30 -44.64 7.27 -7.16
C VAL A 30 -45.96 7.71 -7.79
N GLY A 31 -45.89 8.38 -8.94
CA GLY A 31 -47.06 8.71 -9.74
C GLY A 31 -47.40 7.61 -10.75
N HIS A 32 -48.59 7.69 -11.32
CA HIS A 32 -49.02 6.87 -12.46
C HIS A 32 -49.49 7.81 -13.56
N VAL A 33 -48.91 7.69 -14.75
CA VAL A 33 -49.28 8.54 -15.91
C VAL A 33 -50.70 8.20 -16.35
N PRO A 34 -51.66 9.14 -16.31
CA PRO A 34 -53.07 8.87 -16.59
C PRO A 34 -53.36 8.25 -17.97
N GLN A 35 -52.52 8.54 -18.96
CA GLN A 35 -52.65 8.02 -20.33
C GLN A 35 -52.02 6.63 -20.54
N SER A 36 -51.37 6.08 -19.52
CA SER A 36 -50.80 4.72 -19.54
C SER A 36 -51.79 3.68 -19.00
N SER A 37 -51.48 2.39 -19.16
CA SER A 37 -52.30 1.33 -18.58
C SER A 37 -52.26 1.37 -17.06
N LEU A 38 -53.37 1.02 -16.41
CA LEU A 38 -53.40 0.86 -14.95
C LEU A 38 -52.40 -0.22 -14.50
N PRO A 39 -51.74 -0.07 -13.32
CA PRO A 39 -50.70 -0.98 -12.83
C PRO A 39 -51.28 -2.28 -12.24
N ILE A 40 -52.30 -2.85 -12.88
CA ILE A 40 -52.94 -4.12 -12.50
C ILE A 40 -52.44 -5.30 -13.35
N GLY A 41 -51.60 -5.03 -14.35
CA GLY A 41 -51.10 -5.98 -15.33
C GLY A 41 -52.15 -6.43 -16.35
N GLY A 42 -51.78 -7.39 -17.18
CA GLY A 42 -52.60 -7.91 -18.27
C GLY A 42 -51.90 -7.84 -19.62
N ILE A 43 -52.30 -8.72 -20.54
CA ILE A 43 -51.75 -8.75 -21.90
C ILE A 43 -52.15 -7.48 -22.65
N ASN A 44 -51.23 -6.94 -23.46
CA ASN A 44 -51.38 -5.63 -24.11
C ASN A 44 -51.53 -4.50 -23.09
N SER A 45 -50.74 -4.52 -22.01
CA SER A 45 -50.71 -3.46 -21.01
C SER A 45 -49.31 -2.86 -20.90
N HIS A 46 -49.23 -1.55 -20.69
CA HIS A 46 -48.00 -0.84 -20.41
C HIS A 46 -48.28 0.30 -19.43
N ALA A 47 -47.96 0.08 -18.14
CA ALA A 47 -48.09 1.10 -17.12
C ALA A 47 -46.81 1.94 -17.00
N VAL A 48 -46.95 3.25 -16.78
CA VAL A 48 -45.81 4.16 -16.64
C VAL A 48 -45.84 4.81 -15.27
N LEU A 49 -44.76 4.63 -14.52
CA LEU A 49 -44.65 5.03 -13.12
C LEU A 49 -43.49 6.02 -12.93
N PRO A 50 -43.75 7.33 -12.94
CA PRO A 50 -42.73 8.35 -12.64
C PRO A 50 -42.50 8.54 -11.13
N ALA A 51 -41.26 8.84 -10.75
CA ALA A 51 -40.92 9.38 -9.42
C ALA A 51 -39.66 10.26 -9.48
N HIS A 52 -39.51 11.16 -8.49
CA HIS A 52 -38.32 12.01 -8.41
C HIS A 52 -37.04 11.22 -8.13
N SER A 53 -35.92 11.80 -8.58
CA SER A 53 -34.54 11.41 -8.25
C SER A 53 -33.86 12.54 -7.47
N GLY A 54 -33.04 12.20 -6.48
CA GLY A 54 -32.19 13.16 -5.77
C GLY A 54 -32.91 14.04 -4.74
N ARG A 55 -34.05 13.60 -4.20
CA ARG A 55 -34.67 14.31 -3.06
C ARG A 55 -33.85 14.05 -1.79
N VAL A 56 -33.65 15.12 -1.01
CA VAL A 56 -32.87 15.07 0.23
C VAL A 56 -33.52 14.18 1.29
N ASN A 57 -34.87 14.18 1.34
CA ASN A 57 -35.62 13.50 2.39
C ASN A 57 -36.02 12.07 2.04
N ASP A 58 -36.13 11.73 0.75
CA ASP A 58 -36.56 10.40 0.30
C ASP A 58 -35.75 9.95 -0.92
N THR A 59 -35.27 8.71 -0.88
CA THR A 59 -34.47 8.17 -1.98
C THR A 59 -35.30 7.85 -3.22
N LEU A 60 -36.61 7.56 -3.13
CA LEU A 60 -37.51 7.25 -4.26
C LEU A 60 -36.80 6.49 -5.40
N PHE A 61 -36.72 7.06 -6.61
CA PHE A 61 -36.03 6.46 -7.76
C PHE A 61 -34.61 7.00 -7.98
N THR A 62 -33.97 7.57 -6.96
CA THR A 62 -32.60 8.10 -7.03
C THR A 62 -31.57 7.05 -7.46
N ASN A 63 -31.75 5.80 -7.04
CA ASN A 63 -30.82 4.69 -7.31
C ASN A 63 -31.26 3.81 -8.48
N LEU A 64 -32.23 4.24 -9.30
CA LEU A 64 -32.76 3.45 -10.41
C LEU A 64 -31.66 3.11 -11.45
N ASP A 65 -30.62 3.94 -11.54
CA ASP A 65 -29.43 3.76 -12.38
C ASP A 65 -28.54 2.57 -11.97
N LYS A 66 -28.70 2.06 -10.75
CA LYS A 66 -27.98 0.88 -10.24
C LYS A 66 -28.62 -0.44 -10.67
N LEU A 67 -29.83 -0.40 -11.25
CA LEU A 67 -30.52 -1.58 -11.75
C LEU A 67 -29.90 -2.07 -13.05
N LYS A 68 -30.04 -3.37 -13.33
CA LYS A 68 -29.56 -4.03 -14.54
C LYS A 68 -30.64 -4.97 -15.07
N ASN A 69 -30.51 -5.32 -16.35
CA ASN A 69 -31.32 -6.38 -16.94
C ASN A 69 -31.20 -7.66 -16.10
N GLY A 70 -32.35 -8.26 -15.79
CA GLY A 70 -32.45 -9.42 -14.91
C GLY A 70 -32.90 -9.11 -13.48
N ASP A 71 -32.72 -7.87 -13.02
CA ASP A 71 -33.25 -7.44 -11.72
C ASP A 71 -34.78 -7.43 -11.72
N ILE A 72 -35.38 -7.34 -10.55
CA ILE A 72 -36.83 -7.47 -10.39
C ILE A 72 -37.41 -6.31 -9.57
N PHE A 73 -38.69 -6.07 -9.78
CA PHE A 73 -39.50 -5.25 -8.89
C PHE A 73 -40.90 -5.85 -8.76
N TYR A 74 -41.58 -5.43 -7.70
CA TYR A 74 -42.91 -5.88 -7.35
C TYR A 74 -43.86 -4.70 -7.31
N LEU A 75 -45.06 -4.90 -7.86
CA LEU A 75 -46.20 -4.03 -7.62
C LEU A 75 -47.18 -4.75 -6.69
N HIS A 76 -47.52 -4.11 -5.58
CA HIS A 76 -48.53 -4.57 -4.63
C HIS A 76 -49.79 -3.74 -4.87
N VAL A 77 -50.74 -4.28 -5.62
CA VAL A 77 -51.94 -3.56 -6.06
C VAL A 77 -53.16 -4.40 -5.69
N LEU A 78 -54.09 -3.79 -4.95
CA LEU A 78 -55.18 -4.52 -4.30
C LEU A 78 -54.63 -5.66 -3.43
N ASN A 79 -55.16 -6.89 -3.59
CA ASN A 79 -54.67 -8.09 -2.91
C ASN A 79 -53.72 -8.92 -3.78
N LEU A 80 -53.13 -8.31 -4.82
CA LEU A 80 -52.23 -9.00 -5.75
C LEU A 80 -50.81 -8.46 -5.60
N THR A 81 -49.85 -9.38 -5.68
CA THR A 81 -48.45 -9.04 -5.94
C THR A 81 -48.16 -9.36 -7.39
N LEU A 82 -47.59 -8.42 -8.14
CA LEU A 82 -47.22 -8.58 -9.54
C LEU A 82 -45.70 -8.45 -9.64
N LYS A 83 -45.04 -9.48 -10.17
CA LYS A 83 -43.59 -9.51 -10.32
C LYS A 83 -43.19 -9.12 -11.74
N TYR A 84 -42.25 -8.20 -11.86
CA TYR A 84 -41.69 -7.76 -13.13
C TYR A 84 -40.18 -7.98 -13.13
N LYS A 85 -39.64 -8.48 -14.25
CA LYS A 85 -38.21 -8.64 -14.48
C LYS A 85 -37.74 -7.60 -15.49
N ILE A 86 -36.72 -6.85 -15.13
CA ILE A 86 -36.14 -5.79 -15.97
C ILE A 86 -35.49 -6.42 -17.19
N ASN A 87 -35.90 -5.97 -18.37
CA ASN A 87 -35.39 -6.45 -19.65
C ASN A 87 -34.81 -5.32 -20.52
N ASP A 88 -35.09 -4.06 -20.20
CA ASP A 88 -34.65 -2.91 -20.96
C ASP A 88 -34.41 -1.69 -20.05
N ILE A 89 -33.30 -1.00 -20.29
CA ILE A 89 -32.90 0.23 -19.58
C ILE A 89 -32.39 1.22 -20.63
N ARG A 90 -32.98 2.42 -20.67
CA ARG A 90 -32.65 3.44 -21.68
C ARG A 90 -32.57 4.83 -21.08
N ILE A 91 -31.72 5.66 -21.65
CA ILE A 91 -31.67 7.09 -21.38
C ILE A 91 -32.20 7.82 -22.62
N VAL A 92 -33.26 8.61 -22.44
CA VAL A 92 -33.96 9.29 -23.53
C VAL A 92 -34.11 10.78 -23.28
N ALA A 93 -34.43 11.55 -24.33
CA ALA A 93 -34.80 12.95 -24.18
C ALA A 93 -36.18 13.09 -23.50
N PRO A 94 -36.47 14.18 -22.77
CA PRO A 94 -37.73 14.34 -22.04
C PRO A 94 -39.02 14.25 -22.89
N ASN A 95 -38.94 14.56 -24.18
CA ASN A 95 -40.05 14.52 -25.14
C ASN A 95 -40.16 13.18 -25.89
N GLN A 96 -39.25 12.23 -25.66
CA GLN A 96 -39.20 10.97 -26.38
C GLN A 96 -40.06 9.91 -25.66
N VAL A 97 -41.36 9.94 -25.96
CA VAL A 97 -42.37 9.08 -25.31
C VAL A 97 -42.74 7.83 -26.10
N SER A 98 -42.22 7.65 -27.32
CA SER A 98 -42.62 6.56 -28.22
C SER A 98 -42.41 5.17 -27.62
N SER A 99 -41.34 4.99 -26.83
CA SER A 99 -41.03 3.73 -26.13
C SER A 99 -41.96 3.38 -24.97
N LEU A 100 -42.89 4.26 -24.61
CA LEU A 100 -43.86 4.05 -23.53
C LEU A 100 -45.22 3.53 -24.05
N SER A 101 -45.33 3.28 -25.35
CA SER A 101 -46.55 2.77 -25.97
C SER A 101 -46.80 1.30 -25.59
N ILE A 102 -48.05 0.88 -25.66
CA ILE A 102 -48.43 -0.52 -25.47
C ILE A 102 -47.79 -1.39 -26.56
N GLU A 103 -47.16 -2.48 -26.15
CA GLU A 103 -46.63 -3.49 -27.05
C GLU A 103 -47.56 -4.72 -27.11
N LYS A 104 -47.92 -5.13 -28.33
CA LYS A 104 -48.86 -6.25 -28.53
C LYS A 104 -48.29 -7.55 -27.95
N GLY A 105 -49.09 -8.22 -27.13
CA GLY A 105 -48.76 -9.49 -26.50
C GLY A 105 -47.96 -9.39 -25.19
N ARG A 106 -47.61 -8.18 -24.73
CA ARG A 106 -46.74 -7.97 -23.56
C ARG A 106 -47.50 -7.31 -22.39
N ASP A 107 -47.01 -7.55 -21.18
CA ASP A 107 -47.43 -6.89 -19.94
C ASP A 107 -46.19 -6.19 -19.37
N LEU A 108 -46.15 -4.87 -19.54
CA LEU A 108 -44.97 -4.04 -19.28
C LEU A 108 -45.25 -2.99 -18.21
N VAL A 109 -44.20 -2.67 -17.45
CA VAL A 109 -44.19 -1.51 -16.55
C VAL A 109 -42.87 -0.78 -16.73
N THR A 110 -42.94 0.51 -17.03
CA THR A 110 -41.75 1.38 -17.10
C THR A 110 -41.68 2.31 -15.90
N LEU A 111 -40.57 2.24 -15.18
CA LEU A 111 -40.20 3.18 -14.13
C LEU A 111 -39.45 4.36 -14.75
N VAL A 112 -39.87 5.58 -14.42
CA VAL A 112 -39.33 6.80 -15.03
C VAL A 112 -38.76 7.72 -13.97
N THR A 113 -37.54 8.20 -14.19
CA THR A 113 -36.97 9.27 -13.36
C THR A 113 -36.10 10.22 -14.16
N CYS A 114 -35.71 11.35 -13.55
CA CYS A 114 -34.79 12.31 -14.14
C CYS A 114 -33.36 11.77 -14.10
N TYR A 115 -32.57 12.08 -15.13
CA TYR A 115 -31.18 11.62 -15.21
C TYR A 115 -30.31 12.62 -15.99
N PRO A 116 -29.00 12.72 -15.69
CA PRO A 116 -28.35 12.30 -14.46
C PRO A 116 -28.91 13.06 -13.24
N THR A 117 -28.96 12.42 -12.08
CA THR A 117 -29.45 13.03 -10.84
C THR A 117 -28.72 14.35 -10.56
N GLY A 118 -29.47 15.43 -10.35
CA GLY A 118 -28.94 16.79 -10.11
C GLY A 118 -28.76 17.64 -11.36
N ILE A 119 -28.70 17.02 -12.56
CA ILE A 119 -28.73 17.71 -13.86
C ILE A 119 -30.14 17.64 -14.47
N ASN A 120 -30.78 16.47 -14.40
CA ASN A 120 -32.19 16.23 -14.74
C ASN A 120 -32.61 16.60 -16.18
N ASN A 121 -31.67 16.67 -17.13
CA ASN A 121 -31.92 17.05 -18.52
C ASN A 121 -32.39 15.89 -19.43
N LYS A 122 -32.28 14.65 -18.97
CA LYS A 122 -32.76 13.43 -19.65
C LYS A 122 -33.71 12.65 -18.74
N ARG A 123 -34.25 11.56 -19.27
CA ARG A 123 -35.05 10.59 -18.52
C ARG A 123 -34.38 9.23 -18.57
N LEU A 124 -34.31 8.58 -17.41
CA LEU A 124 -33.95 7.17 -17.30
C LEU A 124 -35.25 6.36 -17.27
N LEU A 125 -35.36 5.43 -18.21
CA LEU A 125 -36.47 4.49 -18.34
C LEU A 125 -35.95 3.10 -17.96
N VAL A 126 -36.60 2.45 -17.00
CA VAL A 126 -36.33 1.07 -16.62
C VAL A 126 -37.60 0.26 -16.82
N THR A 127 -37.60 -0.59 -17.84
CA THR A 127 -38.76 -1.37 -18.26
C THR A 127 -38.65 -2.78 -17.73
N GLY A 128 -39.70 -3.23 -17.03
CA GLY A 128 -39.88 -4.60 -16.62
C GLY A 128 -41.01 -5.28 -17.38
N GLU A 129 -40.86 -6.58 -17.62
CA GLU A 129 -41.90 -7.42 -18.20
C GLU A 129 -42.40 -8.42 -17.15
N ARG A 130 -43.71 -8.69 -17.21
CA ARG A 130 -44.39 -9.55 -16.26
C ARG A 130 -43.75 -10.94 -16.24
N THR A 131 -43.48 -11.45 -15.05
CA THR A 131 -42.96 -12.80 -14.86
C THR A 131 -43.74 -13.53 -13.76
N ALA A 132 -43.70 -14.86 -13.79
CA ALA A 132 -44.42 -15.68 -12.83
C ALA A 132 -43.86 -15.48 -11.42
N LEU A 133 -44.77 -15.40 -10.44
CA LEU A 133 -44.41 -15.50 -9.03
C LEU A 133 -44.06 -16.96 -8.72
N SER A 134 -42.80 -17.22 -8.41
CA SER A 134 -42.37 -18.51 -7.85
C SER A 134 -42.91 -18.61 -6.41
N LYS A 135 -43.42 -19.78 -5.99
CA LYS A 135 -43.97 -20.02 -4.64
C LYS A 135 -42.95 -19.89 -3.50
N VAL A 136 -41.67 -19.80 -3.83
CA VAL A 136 -40.62 -19.41 -2.90
C VAL A 136 -40.44 -17.92 -3.14
N THR A 137 -40.66 -17.11 -2.11
CA THR A 137 -40.12 -15.75 -2.05
C THR A 137 -38.76 -15.88 -1.37
N PRO A 138 -37.71 -16.42 -2.01
CA PRO A 138 -36.40 -16.17 -1.47
C PRO A 138 -36.25 -14.65 -1.60
N GLN A 139 -35.79 -14.04 -0.53
CA GLN A 139 -35.06 -12.78 -0.59
C GLN A 139 -34.07 -12.93 -1.76
N GLU A 140 -34.47 -12.50 -2.96
CA GLU A 140 -33.75 -12.83 -4.19
C GLU A 140 -32.36 -12.25 -4.02
N ASP A 141 -31.39 -13.15 -3.87
CA ASP A 141 -30.10 -12.90 -3.25
C ASP A 141 -29.47 -11.62 -3.81
N ILE A 142 -29.56 -10.53 -3.04
CA ILE A 142 -29.07 -9.21 -3.45
C ILE A 142 -27.55 -9.22 -3.24
N GLN A 143 -26.84 -10.06 -4.01
CA GLN A 143 -25.38 -10.04 -4.04
C GLN A 143 -24.91 -8.95 -5.00
N ARG A 144 -25.02 -7.69 -4.58
CA ARG A 144 -24.23 -6.61 -5.17
C ARG A 144 -23.31 -6.03 -4.11
N ASN A 145 -22.01 -6.21 -4.36
CA ASN A 145 -20.84 -6.16 -3.47
C ASN A 145 -20.67 -7.39 -2.56
N GLN A 146 -19.85 -8.35 -3.02
CA GLN A 146 -19.29 -9.42 -2.19
C GLN A 146 -18.42 -8.90 -1.04
N PHE A 147 -17.90 -7.68 -1.16
CA PHE A 147 -17.03 -7.07 -0.16
C PHE A 147 -17.51 -5.67 0.21
N GLY A 148 -18.14 -5.56 1.39
CA GLY A 148 -18.59 -4.28 1.95
C GLY A 148 -17.44 -3.44 2.53
N TYR A 149 -17.77 -2.25 3.04
CA TYR A 149 -16.82 -1.32 3.67
C TYR A 149 -15.92 -2.02 4.73
N ASN A 150 -16.51 -2.91 5.53
CA ASN A 150 -15.80 -3.67 6.57
C ASN A 150 -14.65 -4.53 6.01
N PHE A 151 -14.78 -5.07 4.79
CA PHE A 151 -13.73 -5.84 4.14
C PHE A 151 -12.50 -4.97 3.85
N TRP A 152 -12.72 -3.76 3.33
CA TRP A 152 -11.63 -2.83 3.02
C TRP A 152 -10.95 -2.28 4.27
N VAL A 153 -11.71 -2.07 5.35
CA VAL A 153 -11.13 -1.69 6.66
C VAL A 153 -10.27 -2.80 7.23
N MET A 154 -10.72 -4.05 7.17
CA MET A 154 -9.96 -5.22 7.63
C MET A 154 -8.67 -5.41 6.82
N PHE A 155 -8.74 -5.29 5.49
CA PHE A 155 -7.57 -5.43 4.64
C PHE A 155 -6.56 -4.29 4.84
N GLY A 156 -7.05 -3.05 4.94
CA GLY A 156 -6.20 -1.87 5.19
C GLY A 156 -5.48 -1.94 6.53
N SER A 157 -6.18 -2.33 7.60
CA SER A 157 -5.58 -2.51 8.93
C SER A 157 -4.55 -3.63 8.98
N ALA A 158 -4.82 -4.79 8.35
CA ALA A 158 -3.86 -5.89 8.27
C ALA A 158 -2.58 -5.49 7.52
N PHE A 159 -2.71 -4.73 6.43
CA PHE A 159 -1.56 -4.22 5.67
C PHE A 159 -0.69 -3.26 6.49
N LEU A 160 -1.31 -2.33 7.24
CA LEU A 160 -0.58 -1.41 8.13
C LEU A 160 0.15 -2.17 9.25
N MET A 161 -0.48 -3.19 9.84
CA MET A 161 0.13 -4.03 10.86
C MET A 161 1.34 -4.79 10.31
N PHE A 162 1.25 -5.31 9.09
CA PHE A 162 2.36 -5.96 8.40
C PHE A 162 3.53 -5.00 8.15
N LEU A 163 3.27 -3.78 7.67
CA LEU A 163 4.32 -2.77 7.50
C LEU A 163 5.01 -2.41 8.83
N GLY A 164 4.23 -2.28 9.91
CA GLY A 164 4.76 -2.05 11.25
C GLY A 164 5.67 -3.19 11.73
N LEU A 165 5.26 -4.45 11.49
CA LEU A 165 6.07 -5.63 11.82
C LEU A 165 7.37 -5.66 11.02
N VAL A 166 7.33 -5.40 9.71
CA VAL A 166 8.53 -5.34 8.86
C VAL A 166 9.49 -4.25 9.33
N TYR A 167 8.97 -3.06 9.68
CA TYR A 167 9.79 -1.97 10.22
C TYR A 167 10.43 -2.33 11.57
N LEU A 168 9.67 -2.95 12.48
CA LEU A 168 10.17 -3.41 13.78
C LEU A 168 11.24 -4.49 13.62
N LEU A 169 11.05 -5.46 12.71
CA LEU A 169 12.06 -6.44 12.37
C LEU A 169 13.30 -5.77 11.76
N TRP A 170 13.14 -4.77 10.89
CA TRP A 170 14.26 -4.00 10.35
C TRP A 170 15.06 -3.26 11.45
N LEU A 171 14.38 -2.71 12.47
CA LEU A 171 15.04 -2.10 13.63
C LEU A 171 15.78 -3.14 14.49
N LEU A 172 15.13 -4.29 14.78
CA LEU A 172 15.71 -5.35 15.61
C LEU A 172 16.89 -6.05 14.94
N PHE A 173 16.80 -6.29 13.62
CA PHE A 173 17.86 -6.87 12.80
C PHE A 173 18.75 -5.80 12.14
N GLY A 174 18.68 -4.56 12.65
CA GLY A 174 19.37 -3.38 12.16
C GLY A 174 20.80 -3.66 11.68
N ARG A 175 21.09 -3.18 10.47
CA ARG A 175 22.33 -3.32 9.67
C ARG A 175 23.54 -3.81 10.47
N LYS A 176 23.79 -5.13 10.41
CA LYS A 176 25.10 -5.71 10.78
C LYS A 176 26.19 -5.00 9.97
N ARG A 177 27.02 -4.18 10.60
CA ARG A 177 28.12 -3.47 9.94
C ARG A 177 29.32 -4.39 9.82
N ASN A 178 29.84 -4.51 8.61
CA ASN A 178 31.13 -5.13 8.38
C ASN A 178 32.21 -4.05 8.57
N LEU A 179 33.28 -4.43 9.24
CA LEU A 179 34.46 -3.63 9.43
C LEU A 179 35.60 -4.22 8.60
N TYR A 180 36.43 -3.37 8.04
CA TYR A 180 37.50 -3.74 7.13
C TYR A 180 38.85 -3.33 7.71
N HIS A 181 39.83 -4.24 7.62
CA HIS A 181 41.22 -4.01 7.99
C HIS A 181 42.14 -4.53 6.87
N VAL A 182 43.21 -3.80 6.62
CA VAL A 182 44.19 -4.11 5.56
C VAL A 182 45.46 -4.62 6.20
N ALA A 183 45.98 -5.74 5.71
CA ALA A 183 47.26 -6.29 6.16
C ALA A 183 47.95 -7.07 5.05
N ALA A 184 49.27 -7.27 5.17
CA ALA A 184 50.06 -8.17 4.31
C ALA A 184 49.81 -9.67 4.59
N ARG A 185 48.93 -10.00 5.54
CA ARG A 185 48.55 -11.38 5.85
C ARG A 185 47.07 -11.52 6.21
N LYS A 186 46.59 -12.75 6.15
CA LYS A 186 45.27 -13.12 6.66
C LYS A 186 45.30 -13.12 8.19
N ILE A 187 44.43 -12.32 8.81
CA ILE A 187 44.36 -12.18 10.28
C ILE A 187 43.00 -12.71 10.76
N GLU A 188 42.94 -13.95 11.23
CA GLU A 188 41.70 -14.52 11.77
C GLU A 188 41.48 -14.14 13.24
N LYS A 189 42.57 -14.10 14.01
CA LYS A 189 42.61 -13.69 15.41
C LYS A 189 43.61 -12.55 15.55
N PRO A 190 43.17 -11.29 15.59
CA PRO A 190 44.08 -10.18 15.88
C PRO A 190 44.62 -10.32 17.30
N VAL A 191 45.85 -9.86 17.52
CA VAL A 191 46.50 -9.75 18.83
C VAL A 191 47.13 -8.37 18.88
N LEU A 192 47.02 -7.67 20.00
CA LEU A 192 47.53 -6.30 20.12
C LEU A 192 49.07 -6.24 20.29
N SER A 193 49.73 -7.36 20.57
CA SER A 193 51.16 -7.45 20.87
C SER A 193 52.09 -7.46 19.65
N ASP A 194 51.55 -7.55 18.43
CA ASP A 194 52.37 -7.51 17.21
C ASP A 194 52.64 -6.05 16.80
N GLY A 195 53.35 -5.30 17.65
CA GLY A 195 53.92 -3.99 17.33
C GLY A 195 54.97 -4.00 16.20
N GLN A 196 55.01 -5.08 15.41
CA GLN A 196 55.85 -5.26 14.22
C GLN A 196 55.04 -5.59 12.96
N LEU A 197 53.71 -5.59 13.01
CA LEU A 197 52.92 -5.63 11.79
C LEU A 197 52.88 -4.26 11.15
N VAL A 198 53.86 -4.06 10.28
CA VAL A 198 53.82 -3.11 9.19
C VAL A 198 52.40 -3.11 8.58
N GLY A 199 51.64 -2.04 8.79
CA GLY A 199 50.23 -1.89 8.36
C GLY A 199 49.26 -1.47 9.45
N ASP A 200 49.63 -1.66 10.71
CA ASP A 200 48.96 -1.02 11.84
C ASP A 200 49.40 0.44 11.94
N PHE A 201 48.45 1.37 11.91
CA PHE A 201 48.69 2.80 12.09
C PHE A 201 48.99 3.11 13.57
N GLY A 202 49.97 2.44 14.19
CA GLY A 202 50.32 2.60 15.61
C GLY A 202 49.84 1.51 16.54
N GLU A 203 49.90 1.77 17.85
CA GLU A 203 49.38 0.86 18.87
C GLU A 203 47.87 0.67 18.68
N GLY A 204 47.41 -0.55 18.42
CA GLY A 204 45.98 -0.89 18.34
C GLY A 204 45.52 -1.38 16.97
N PHE A 205 44.34 -2.00 16.93
CA PHE A 205 43.80 -2.62 15.72
C PHE A 205 42.81 -1.68 15.00
N TYR A 206 43.21 -1.20 13.82
CA TYR A 206 42.48 -0.19 13.05
C TYR A 206 41.49 -0.81 12.05
N LEU A 207 40.26 -0.31 12.07
CA LEU A 207 39.13 -0.81 11.30
C LEU A 207 38.32 0.35 10.71
N THR A 208 37.70 0.14 9.55
CA THR A 208 36.74 1.10 8.96
C THR A 208 35.45 0.43 8.54
N ASP A 209 34.32 1.15 8.59
CA ASP A 209 33.04 0.68 8.04
C ASP A 209 32.88 0.97 6.54
N SER A 210 33.86 1.61 5.90
CA SER A 210 33.85 1.91 4.47
C SER A 210 34.85 1.05 3.69
N LYS A 211 34.33 0.29 2.72
CA LYS A 211 35.14 -0.48 1.78
C LYS A 211 36.02 0.43 0.91
N LYS A 212 35.53 1.62 0.53
CA LYS A 212 36.28 2.60 -0.30
C LYS A 212 37.52 3.11 0.43
N LEU A 213 37.36 3.48 1.71
CA LEU A 213 38.48 3.95 2.52
C LEU A 213 39.49 2.84 2.80
N ALA A 214 39.02 1.61 3.05
CA ALA A 214 39.90 0.46 3.20
C ALA A 214 40.76 0.22 1.95
N PHE A 215 40.22 0.41 0.74
CA PHE A 215 41.03 0.33 -0.48
C PHE A 215 42.03 1.47 -0.64
N GLN A 216 41.70 2.70 -0.22
CA GLN A 216 42.65 3.81 -0.23
C GLN A 216 43.84 3.55 0.70
N TRP A 217 43.57 3.09 1.92
CA TRP A 217 44.61 2.66 2.85
C TRP A 217 45.48 1.55 2.29
N LEU A 218 44.90 0.67 1.48
CA LEU A 218 45.61 -0.41 0.83
C LEU A 218 46.63 0.10 -0.17
N ASP A 219 46.24 1.06 -1.01
CA ASP A 219 47.12 1.66 -2.01
C ASP A 219 48.24 2.48 -1.32
N GLU A 220 47.92 3.24 -0.27
CA GLU A 220 48.90 3.98 0.56
C GLU A 220 49.90 3.03 1.23
N PHE A 221 49.39 1.93 1.80
CA PHE A 221 50.19 0.92 2.49
C PHE A 221 51.15 0.20 1.54
N ALA A 222 50.67 -0.20 0.36
CA ALA A 222 51.49 -0.81 -0.68
C ALA A 222 52.66 0.09 -1.10
N GLN A 223 52.39 1.39 -1.30
CA GLN A 223 53.41 2.36 -1.69
C GLN A 223 54.49 2.55 -0.61
N LYS A 224 54.07 2.66 0.66
CA LYS A 224 54.98 2.91 1.78
C LYS A 224 55.96 1.76 1.98
N GLU A 225 55.49 0.52 1.88
CA GLU A 225 56.26 -0.68 2.21
C GLU A 225 56.94 -1.31 0.99
N LYS A 226 56.80 -0.70 -0.20
CA LYS A 226 57.32 -1.22 -1.49
C LYS A 226 56.89 -2.66 -1.78
N LEU A 227 55.72 -3.06 -1.27
CA LEU A 227 55.16 -4.38 -1.47
C LEU A 227 54.33 -4.42 -2.75
N ASN A 228 54.43 -5.51 -3.50
CA ASN A 228 53.53 -5.75 -4.63
C ASN A 228 52.11 -5.97 -4.10
N SER A 229 51.10 -5.41 -4.79
CA SER A 229 49.68 -5.55 -4.41
C SER A 229 49.18 -7.01 -4.35
N GLU A 230 50.00 -7.96 -4.78
CA GLU A 230 49.72 -9.40 -4.80
C GLU A 230 49.78 -10.05 -3.42
N GLU A 231 50.46 -9.40 -2.47
CA GLU A 231 50.70 -9.89 -1.10
C GLU A 231 49.77 -9.24 -0.05
N LEU A 232 48.81 -8.44 -0.50
CA LEU A 232 47.94 -7.67 0.39
C LEU A 232 46.53 -8.28 0.51
N PHE A 233 45.98 -8.22 1.71
CA PHE A 233 44.73 -8.86 2.09
C PHE A 233 43.75 -7.89 2.75
N LEU A 234 42.48 -7.95 2.34
CA LEU A 234 41.38 -7.24 2.98
C LEU A 234 40.67 -8.19 3.95
N ASN A 235 40.93 -8.02 5.25
CA ASN A 235 40.32 -8.78 6.32
C ASN A 235 38.97 -8.15 6.72
N VAL A 236 37.89 -8.94 6.69
CA VAL A 236 36.52 -8.49 6.96
C VAL A 236 36.06 -9.06 8.29
N TYR A 237 35.68 -8.16 9.20
CA TYR A 237 35.14 -8.46 10.51
C TYR A 237 33.70 -7.98 10.62
N ARG A 238 32.96 -8.52 11.59
CA ARG A 238 31.63 -8.07 11.95
C ARG A 238 31.62 -7.65 13.41
N LEU A 239 31.13 -6.45 13.66
CA LEU A 239 30.98 -5.95 15.02
C LEU A 239 29.78 -6.63 15.69
N LYS A 240 30.01 -7.25 16.85
CA LYS A 240 28.96 -7.76 17.74
C LYS A 240 28.37 -6.61 18.57
N ARG A 241 27.23 -6.84 19.20
CA ARG A 241 26.60 -5.85 20.09
C ARG A 241 27.53 -5.58 21.29
N ILE A 242 28.03 -4.36 21.38
CA ILE A 242 28.85 -3.88 22.49
C ILE A 242 27.92 -3.48 23.65
N LYS A 243 27.99 -4.20 24.78
CA LYS A 243 27.11 -3.94 25.95
C LYS A 243 27.82 -3.26 27.13
N LYS A 244 29.11 -3.55 27.37
CA LYS A 244 29.84 -3.11 28.57
C LYS A 244 31.26 -2.55 28.31
N LEU A 245 31.60 -2.23 27.06
CA LEU A 245 32.92 -1.74 26.68
C LEU A 245 33.02 -0.21 26.87
N SER A 246 34.10 0.28 27.49
CA SER A 246 34.40 1.71 27.55
C SER A 246 34.67 2.24 26.14
N ARG A 247 34.07 3.38 25.79
CA ARG A 247 34.12 3.92 24.43
C ARG A 247 34.26 5.44 24.39
N TRP A 248 35.05 5.93 23.45
CA TRP A 248 35.13 7.35 23.12
C TRP A 248 34.70 7.58 21.67
N ILE A 249 33.72 8.45 21.45
CA ILE A 249 33.14 8.68 20.12
C ILE A 249 33.31 10.16 19.76
N PHE A 250 34.14 10.42 18.77
CA PHE A 250 34.21 11.72 18.11
C PHE A 250 33.07 11.82 17.11
N LYS A 251 32.22 12.84 17.26
CA LYS A 251 31.15 13.09 16.29
C LYS A 251 31.71 13.75 15.04
N ASP A 252 32.63 14.70 15.13
CA ASP A 252 33.11 15.51 13.99
C ASP A 252 34.65 15.57 13.90
N LYS A 253 35.20 16.11 12.80
CA LYS A 253 36.65 16.26 12.60
C LYS A 253 37.20 17.34 13.53
N THR A 254 37.43 17.01 14.78
CA THR A 254 38.03 17.94 15.74
C THR A 254 39.54 17.90 15.64
N GLU A 255 40.19 18.98 16.11
CA GLU A 255 41.64 19.03 16.28
C GLU A 255 42.12 17.86 17.17
N ASN A 256 41.38 17.54 18.24
CA ASN A 256 41.64 16.40 19.11
C ASN A 256 41.67 15.06 18.36
N TRP A 257 40.74 14.83 17.42
CA TRP A 257 40.75 13.60 16.61
C TRP A 257 41.90 13.59 15.60
N GLN A 258 42.22 14.74 15.00
CA GLN A 258 43.37 14.83 14.09
C GLN A 258 44.69 14.61 14.82
N ASN A 259 44.84 15.16 16.02
CA ASN A 259 46.02 14.95 16.86
C ASN A 259 46.11 13.48 17.30
N TYR A 260 44.98 12.88 17.73
CA TYR A 260 44.90 11.45 18.05
C TYR A 260 45.38 10.54 16.91
N ILE A 261 45.07 10.89 15.65
CA ILE A 261 45.51 10.14 14.46
C ILE A 261 46.96 10.50 14.04
N LYS A 262 47.35 11.78 14.10
CA LYS A 262 48.64 12.29 13.62
C LYS A 262 49.81 12.02 14.57
N GLU A 263 49.59 12.01 15.88
CA GLU A 263 50.66 11.98 16.89
C GLU A 263 51.41 10.65 16.99
N LYS A 264 51.16 9.65 16.11
CA LYS A 264 51.86 8.36 16.08
C LYS A 264 51.89 7.64 17.44
N GLN A 265 51.05 6.62 17.58
CA GLN A 265 51.41 5.43 18.39
C GLN A 265 51.64 5.61 19.91
N GLY A 266 51.01 6.57 20.61
CA GLY A 266 51.16 6.57 22.07
C GLY A 266 50.79 7.87 22.77
N TYR A 267 49.52 8.02 23.12
CA TYR A 267 49.16 8.58 24.42
C TYR A 267 48.02 7.73 24.97
N GLY A 268 48.42 6.67 25.67
CA GLY A 268 48.08 6.45 27.08
C GLY A 268 46.66 6.70 27.58
N ASP A 269 45.62 6.67 26.74
CA ASP A 269 44.25 6.61 27.24
C ASP A 269 43.80 5.16 27.34
N GLU A 270 44.48 4.40 28.23
CA GLU A 270 44.05 3.06 28.67
C GLU A 270 42.61 3.06 29.20
N LYS A 271 42.04 4.24 29.45
CA LYS A 271 40.67 4.44 29.92
C LYS A 271 39.62 3.92 28.92
N HIS A 272 39.90 3.92 27.61
CA HIS A 272 38.91 3.58 26.58
C HIS A 272 39.34 2.41 25.70
N ALA A 273 38.59 1.32 25.77
CA ALA A 273 38.87 0.10 25.01
C ALA A 273 38.52 0.20 23.51
N LEU A 274 37.59 1.08 23.14
CA LEU A 274 37.21 1.38 21.76
C LEU A 274 37.16 2.89 21.50
N VAL A 275 37.88 3.36 20.49
CA VAL A 275 37.79 4.75 20.01
C VAL A 275 37.18 4.77 18.61
N VAL A 276 36.20 5.65 18.40
CA VAL A 276 35.51 5.81 17.10
C VAL A 276 35.55 7.26 16.69
N GLY A 277 35.98 7.56 15.46
CA GLY A 277 36.02 8.92 14.97
C GLY A 277 35.81 9.03 13.46
N PRO A 278 35.47 10.24 12.96
CA PRO A 278 35.11 10.42 11.56
C PRO A 278 36.35 10.61 10.69
N ALA A 279 36.43 9.84 9.62
CA ALA A 279 37.33 10.05 8.51
C ALA A 279 36.57 10.70 7.36
N PHE A 280 37.21 11.70 6.74
CA PHE A 280 36.62 12.44 5.63
C PHE A 280 37.29 11.99 4.35
N THR A 281 36.55 11.23 3.56
CA THR A 281 36.76 11.16 2.11
C THR A 281 35.95 12.26 1.43
N SER A 282 36.29 12.61 0.19
CA SER A 282 35.68 13.70 -0.60
C SER A 282 34.15 13.80 -0.53
N ASP A 283 33.44 12.67 -0.35
CA ASP A 283 31.98 12.64 -0.59
C ASP A 283 31.12 12.16 0.60
N LYS A 284 31.68 11.58 1.68
CA LYS A 284 30.89 11.05 2.82
C LYS A 284 31.67 11.03 4.15
N LYS A 285 30.94 11.17 5.27
CA LYS A 285 31.41 10.92 6.64
C LYS A 285 31.54 9.42 6.87
N ILE A 286 32.76 8.94 7.06
CA ILE A 286 33.09 7.53 7.30
C ILE A 286 33.54 7.38 8.76
N MET A 287 33.23 6.26 9.42
CA MET A 287 33.72 6.04 10.78
C MET A 287 34.93 5.10 10.76
N GLN A 288 35.98 5.52 11.45
CA GLN A 288 37.13 4.68 11.80
C GLN A 288 36.95 4.18 13.23
N TYR A 289 37.41 2.96 13.47
CA TYR A 289 37.33 2.23 14.73
C TYR A 289 38.74 1.79 15.12
N VAL A 290 39.14 2.07 16.36
CA VAL A 290 40.44 1.68 16.90
C VAL A 290 40.20 0.84 18.15
N LEU A 291 40.61 -0.41 18.12
CA LEU A 291 40.52 -1.32 19.27
C LEU A 291 41.86 -1.29 20.04
N LYS A 292 41.79 -1.03 21.36
CA LYS A 292 42.97 -0.80 22.21
C LYS A 292 43.19 -1.87 23.29
N THR A 293 42.22 -2.74 23.54
CA THR A 293 42.33 -3.82 24.54
C THR A 293 41.91 -5.18 23.96
N GLU A 294 42.45 -6.26 24.50
CA GLU A 294 42.08 -7.64 24.10
C GLU A 294 40.57 -7.91 24.32
N GLU A 295 39.97 -7.26 25.33
CA GLU A 295 38.52 -7.30 25.55
C GLU A 295 37.74 -6.76 24.34
N ALA A 296 38.23 -5.67 23.72
CA ALA A 296 37.60 -5.09 22.55
C ALA A 296 37.66 -6.02 21.33
N LEU A 297 38.71 -6.84 21.19
CA LEU A 297 38.83 -7.83 20.13
C LEU A 297 37.76 -8.93 20.24
N GLY A 298 37.27 -9.24 21.45
CA GLY A 298 36.16 -10.19 21.65
C GLY A 298 34.83 -9.76 20.98
N TYR A 299 34.69 -8.46 20.70
CA TYR A 299 33.50 -7.88 20.07
C TYR A 299 33.57 -7.88 18.54
N ILE A 300 34.67 -8.30 17.92
CA ILE A 300 34.73 -8.52 16.47
C ILE A 300 34.65 -10.02 16.17
N LYS A 301 33.95 -10.36 15.08
CA LYS A 301 33.90 -11.72 14.53
C LYS A 301 34.52 -11.70 13.14
N TYR A 302 35.59 -12.46 12.92
CA TYR A 302 36.13 -12.67 11.59
C TYR A 302 35.07 -13.30 10.67
N ILE A 303 34.92 -12.75 9.46
CA ILE A 303 33.96 -13.23 8.46
C ILE A 303 34.68 -13.89 7.30
N LYS A 304 35.63 -13.17 6.69
CA LYS A 304 36.38 -13.62 5.51
C LYS A 304 37.60 -12.74 5.27
N CYS A 305 38.50 -13.23 4.44
CA CYS A 305 39.62 -12.49 3.90
C CYS A 305 39.54 -12.52 2.37
N LEU A 306 39.83 -11.41 1.73
CA LEU A 306 39.79 -11.26 0.28
C LEU A 306 41.19 -10.88 -0.21
N ASN A 307 41.73 -11.66 -1.14
CA ASN A 307 42.94 -11.30 -1.86
C ASN A 307 42.59 -10.29 -2.96
N ILE A 308 43.39 -9.23 -3.09
CA ILE A 308 43.11 -8.08 -3.96
C ILE A 308 43.10 -8.44 -5.44
N ASN A 309 43.94 -9.38 -5.89
CA ASN A 309 43.96 -9.78 -7.29
C ASN A 309 42.63 -10.40 -7.74
N LYS A 310 41.93 -11.10 -6.83
CA LYS A 310 40.56 -11.59 -7.09
C LYS A 310 39.50 -10.48 -7.07
N LEU A 311 39.73 -9.41 -6.30
CA LEU A 311 38.82 -8.26 -6.22
C LEU A 311 38.97 -7.27 -7.40
N LYS A 312 40.19 -7.09 -7.93
CA LYS A 312 40.45 -6.26 -9.12
C LYS A 312 40.05 -6.97 -10.43
N LYS A 313 40.21 -8.30 -10.51
CA LYS A 313 39.80 -9.10 -11.69
C LYS A 313 38.30 -9.48 -11.73
N GLY A 314 37.63 -9.56 -10.58
CA GLY A 314 36.18 -9.77 -10.48
C GLY A 314 35.45 -8.43 -10.39
N GLY A 315 35.05 -7.89 -11.55
CA GLY A 315 34.57 -6.52 -11.71
C GLY A 315 33.56 -5.99 -10.68
N GLY A 316 33.65 -4.67 -10.44
CA GLY A 316 32.56 -3.89 -9.87
C GLY A 316 32.89 -3.21 -8.55
N ILE A 317 33.56 -2.05 -8.62
CA ILE A 317 33.16 -0.92 -7.78
C ILE A 317 31.80 -0.46 -8.33
N ILE A 318 30.72 -1.10 -7.87
CA ILE A 318 29.38 -0.55 -8.03
C ILE A 318 28.88 -0.25 -6.64
N ASP A 319 28.98 1.03 -6.31
CA ASP A 319 28.17 1.69 -5.31
C ASP A 319 26.70 1.47 -5.74
N LYS A 320 26.02 0.49 -5.15
CA LYS A 320 24.55 0.46 -5.24
C LYS A 320 24.02 1.32 -4.10
N LYS A 321 23.49 2.46 -4.51
CA LYS A 321 22.72 3.45 -3.74
C LYS A 321 21.80 2.83 -2.69
#